data_AF-R0J0X0-F1
#
_entry.id   AF-R0J0X0-F1
#
_cell.length_a   1.000
_cell.length_b   1.000
_cell.length_c   1.000
_cell.angle_alpha   90.00
_cell.angle_beta   90.00
_cell.angle_gamma   90.00
#
_symmetry.space_group_name_H-M   'P 1'
#
loop_
_entity.id
_entity.type
_entity.pdbx_description
1 polymer ?
#
loop_
_entity_poly.entity_id
_entity_poly.type
_entity_poly.pdbx_seq_one_letter_code
_entity_poly.pdbx_strand_id
1 'polypeptide(L)'
;MPKQISKPQPVSPRRTISDDVALYRALGPEHTAEVDALCAHIKARLRTEPATELDVQSVWTLHTPEWISAVLYNIAKFDLLNVQPTGGYIHMFIHTEMLQYHGRAVARIMDMYEGHQETLRREADDTRLSKRFLAALKRVACGLFGISKSSK
;
A
#
# COMPACT_ATOMS: atom_id res chain seq x y z
N MET A 1 36.08 34.23 19.99
CA MET A 1 34.61 34.18 19.78
C MET A 1 34.18 32.73 19.67
N PRO A 2 33.34 32.19 20.57
CA PRO A 2 32.92 30.80 20.51
C PRO A 2 31.83 30.59 19.44
N LYS A 3 32.04 29.60 18.57
CA LYS A 3 31.06 29.13 17.57
C LYS A 3 29.87 28.50 18.27
N GLN A 4 28.67 29.06 18.09
CA GLN A 4 27.43 28.42 18.48
C GLN A 4 27.20 27.18 17.60
N ILE A 5 27.23 26.01 18.22
CA ILE A 5 26.77 24.77 17.60
C ILE A 5 25.24 24.78 17.71
N SER A 6 24.57 24.99 16.58
CA SER A 6 23.13 24.86 16.47
C SER A 6 22.69 23.44 16.85
N LYS A 7 21.90 23.30 17.93
CA LYS A 7 21.25 22.04 18.29
C LYS A 7 20.39 21.56 17.12
N PRO A 8 20.45 20.27 16.72
CA PRO A 8 19.53 19.73 15.74
C PRO A 8 18.09 19.85 16.27
N GLN A 9 17.21 20.46 15.48
CA GLN A 9 15.78 20.47 15.78
C GLN A 9 15.26 19.04 15.77
N PRO A 10 14.41 18.63 16.73
CA PRO A 10 13.74 17.35 16.68
C PRO A 10 12.80 17.35 15.47
N VAL A 11 13.14 16.54 14.46
CA VAL A 11 12.23 16.25 13.36
C VAL A 11 11.00 15.62 14.01
N SER A 12 9.83 16.25 13.91
CA SER A 12 8.60 15.67 14.43
C SER A 12 8.46 14.27 13.82
N PRO A 13 8.34 13.21 14.65
CA PRO A 13 8.25 11.86 14.11
C PRO A 13 7.07 11.80 13.15
N ARG A 14 7.32 11.33 11.93
CA ARG A 14 6.28 11.09 10.93
C ARG A 14 5.29 10.12 11.56
N ARG A 15 4.02 10.54 11.70
CA ARG A 15 2.97 9.68 12.25
C ARG A 15 2.90 8.36 11.50
N THR A 16 2.81 7.25 12.23
CA THR A 16 2.60 5.93 11.64
C THR A 16 1.14 5.80 11.14
N ILE A 17 0.84 4.73 10.40
CA ILE A 17 -0.55 4.46 10.02
C ILE A 17 -1.35 4.08 11.29
N SER A 18 -0.74 3.36 12.22
CA SER A 18 -1.33 3.05 13.53
C SER A 18 -1.68 4.30 14.36
N ASP A 19 -0.85 5.34 14.36
CA ASP A 19 -1.14 6.62 15.02
C ASP A 19 -2.39 7.29 14.43
N ASP A 20 -2.50 7.28 13.10
CA ASP A 20 -3.64 7.86 12.40
C ASP A 20 -4.92 7.06 12.65
N VAL A 21 -4.84 5.73 12.73
CA VAL A 21 -5.96 4.85 13.10
C VAL A 21 -6.41 5.09 14.55
N ALA A 22 -5.47 5.31 15.47
CA ALA A 22 -5.80 5.64 16.86
C ALA A 22 -6.56 6.98 16.94
N LEU A 23 -6.11 7.98 16.17
CA LEU A 23 -6.82 9.26 16.06
C LEU A 23 -8.22 9.09 15.43
N TYR A 24 -8.33 8.29 14.37
CA TYR A 24 -9.61 7.97 13.73
C TYR A 24 -10.62 7.39 14.72
N ARG A 25 -10.18 6.50 15.60
CA ARG A 25 -11.04 5.96 16.67
C ARG A 25 -11.43 7.00 17.71
N ALA A 26 -10.52 7.93 18.03
CA ALA A 26 -10.73 8.93 19.06
C ALA A 26 -11.70 10.05 18.65
N LEU A 27 -11.74 10.41 17.36
CA LEU A 27 -12.59 11.49 16.85
C LEU A 27 -14.09 11.17 16.93
N GLY A 28 -14.46 9.89 16.91
CA GLY A 28 -15.87 9.46 17.00
C GLY A 28 -16.75 9.94 15.83
N PRO A 29 -18.04 9.58 15.79
CA PRO A 29 -18.94 9.88 14.67
C PRO A 29 -19.36 11.36 14.57
N GLU A 30 -19.06 12.18 15.59
CA GLU A 30 -19.47 13.59 15.64
C GLU A 30 -18.66 14.49 14.69
N HIS A 31 -17.47 14.04 14.26
CA HIS A 31 -16.54 14.79 13.42
C HIS A 31 -16.53 14.27 11.98
N THR A 32 -17.71 14.12 11.37
CA THR A 32 -17.90 13.40 10.09
C THR A 32 -16.93 13.81 8.98
N ALA A 33 -16.75 15.10 8.73
CA ALA A 33 -15.84 15.58 7.68
C ALA A 33 -14.35 15.30 7.96
N GLU A 34 -13.92 15.43 9.22
CA GLU A 34 -12.53 15.19 9.63
C GLU A 34 -12.23 13.69 9.65
N VAL A 35 -13.19 12.88 10.09
CA VAL A 35 -13.14 11.42 10.09
C VAL A 35 -13.06 10.89 8.66
N ASP A 36 -13.84 11.43 7.73
CA ASP A 36 -13.80 11.05 6.32
C ASP A 36 -12.45 11.41 5.67
N ALA A 37 -11.93 12.60 5.96
CA ALA A 37 -10.62 13.02 5.48
C ALA A 37 -9.50 12.13 6.02
N LEU A 38 -9.54 11.79 7.32
CA LEU A 38 -8.57 10.90 7.95
C LEU A 38 -8.68 9.46 7.43
N CYS A 39 -9.91 8.99 7.21
CA CYS A 39 -10.19 7.70 6.61
C CYS A 39 -9.58 7.60 5.20
N ALA A 40 -9.81 8.61 4.35
CA ALA A 40 -9.22 8.70 3.02
C ALA A 40 -7.69 8.77 3.08
N HIS A 41 -7.14 9.50 4.05
CA HIS A 41 -5.69 9.60 4.27
C HIS A 41 -5.07 8.25 4.62
N ILE A 42 -5.61 7.53 5.61
CA ILE A 42 -5.13 6.20 6.02
C ILE A 42 -5.18 5.22 4.84
N LYS A 43 -6.29 5.19 4.10
CA LYS A 43 -6.45 4.33 2.90
C LYS A 43 -5.45 4.68 1.80
N ALA A 44 -5.17 5.97 1.59
CA ALA A 44 -4.17 6.40 0.62
C ALA A 44 -2.78 5.90 1.03
N ARG A 45 -2.41 6.02 2.31
CA ARG A 45 -1.13 5.51 2.83
C ARG A 45 -1.00 4.00 2.70
N LEU A 46 -2.05 3.24 3.03
CA LEU A 46 -2.10 1.80 2.79
C LEU A 46 -1.95 1.42 1.31
N ARG A 47 -2.13 2.34 0.36
CA ARG A 47 -1.85 2.06 -1.06
C ARG A 47 -0.43 2.39 -1.48
N THR A 48 0.29 3.25 -0.75
CA THR A 48 1.57 3.81 -1.19
C THR A 48 2.76 3.42 -0.31
N GLU A 49 2.53 2.94 0.90
CA GLU A 49 3.58 2.62 1.87
C GLU A 49 3.41 1.19 2.40
N PRO A 50 4.50 0.42 2.59
CA PRO A 50 4.41 -0.91 3.21
C PRO A 50 3.96 -0.78 4.67
N ALA A 51 2.89 -1.48 5.03
CA ALA A 51 2.38 -1.48 6.41
C ALA A 51 3.34 -2.27 7.33
N THR A 52 3.53 -1.77 8.54
CA THR A 52 4.19 -2.52 9.61
C THR A 52 3.23 -3.50 10.27
N GLU A 53 3.78 -4.39 11.10
CA GLU A 53 2.98 -5.32 11.93
C GLU A 53 1.93 -4.61 12.77
N LEU A 54 2.33 -3.52 13.43
CA LEU A 54 1.44 -2.70 14.26
C LEU A 54 0.36 -2.02 13.42
N ASP A 55 0.69 -1.55 12.21
CA ASP A 55 -0.30 -0.95 11.31
C ASP A 55 -1.36 -1.98 10.87
N VAL A 56 -0.93 -3.19 10.50
CA VAL A 56 -1.85 -4.29 10.13
C VAL A 56 -2.81 -4.58 11.27
N GLN A 57 -2.31 -4.79 12.49
CA GLN A 57 -3.15 -5.06 13.65
C GLN A 57 -4.11 -3.90 13.97
N SER A 58 -3.61 -2.66 13.91
CA SER A 58 -4.41 -1.47 14.21
C SER A 58 -5.56 -1.31 13.22
N VAL A 59 -5.32 -1.51 11.92
CA VAL A 59 -6.37 -1.38 10.91
C VAL A 59 -7.34 -2.57 10.96
N TRP A 60 -6.84 -3.79 11.13
CA TRP A 60 -7.66 -5.01 11.16
C TRP A 60 -8.70 -4.99 12.28
N THR A 61 -8.35 -4.43 13.44
CA THR A 61 -9.25 -4.28 14.60
C THR A 61 -10.41 -3.30 14.37
N LEU A 62 -10.49 -2.63 13.22
CA LEU A 62 -11.70 -1.89 12.81
C LEU A 62 -12.82 -2.83 12.34
N HIS A 63 -12.51 -4.11 12.04
CA HIS A 63 -13.45 -5.19 11.71
C HIS A 63 -14.49 -4.89 10.61
N THR A 64 -14.25 -3.90 9.74
CA THR A 64 -15.10 -3.68 8.56
C THR A 64 -14.48 -4.32 7.31
N PRO A 65 -15.28 -4.86 6.38
CA PRO A 65 -14.77 -5.44 5.15
C PRO A 65 -13.91 -4.47 4.33
N GLU A 66 -14.23 -3.18 4.37
CA GLU A 66 -13.48 -2.15 3.66
C GLU A 66 -12.05 -1.97 4.21
N TRP A 67 -11.89 -1.92 5.54
CA TRP A 67 -10.59 -1.81 6.18
C TRP A 67 -9.77 -3.09 6.04
N ILE A 68 -10.41 -4.25 6.16
CA ILE A 68 -9.76 -5.55 5.90
C ILE A 68 -9.27 -5.60 4.45
N SER A 69 -10.10 -5.22 3.48
CA SER A 69 -9.73 -5.18 2.06
C SER A 69 -8.54 -4.25 1.80
N ALA A 70 -8.48 -3.07 2.44
CA ALA A 70 -7.36 -2.14 2.30
C ALA A 70 -6.04 -2.72 2.84
N VAL A 71 -6.08 -3.43 3.97
CA VAL A 71 -4.91 -4.13 4.53
C VAL A 71 -4.47 -5.29 3.64
N LEU A 72 -5.41 -6.10 3.15
CA LEU A 72 -5.10 -7.21 2.25
C LEU A 72 -4.46 -6.72 0.94
N TYR A 73 -4.94 -5.60 0.38
CA TYR A 73 -4.31 -4.95 -0.77
C TYR A 73 -2.87 -4.52 -0.45
N ASN A 74 -2.61 -3.92 0.71
CA ASN A 74 -1.27 -3.52 1.12
C ASN A 74 -0.33 -4.73 1.21
N ILE A 75 -0.78 -5.79 1.89
CA ILE A 75 -0.04 -7.03 2.05
C ILE A 75 0.32 -7.63 0.69
N ALA A 76 -0.65 -7.71 -0.24
CA ALA A 76 -0.43 -8.24 -1.58
C ALA A 76 0.52 -7.35 -2.40
N LYS A 77 0.37 -6.03 -2.33
CA LYS A 77 1.16 -5.07 -3.12
C LYS A 77 2.62 -5.02 -2.74
N PHE A 78 2.91 -5.06 -1.44
CA PHE A 78 4.28 -4.98 -0.92
C PHE A 78 4.86 -6.34 -0.57
N ASP A 79 4.14 -7.42 -0.88
CA ASP A 79 4.55 -8.80 -0.66
C ASP A 79 4.95 -9.07 0.81
N LEU A 80 4.21 -8.49 1.76
CA LEU A 80 4.62 -8.41 3.16
C LEU A 80 4.80 -9.79 3.80
N LEU A 81 4.07 -10.81 3.34
CA LEU A 81 4.19 -12.18 3.87
C LEU A 81 5.50 -12.86 3.46
N ASN A 82 6.06 -12.51 2.29
CA ASN A 82 7.30 -13.10 1.78
C ASN A 82 8.54 -12.29 2.17
N VAL A 83 8.38 -10.97 2.40
CA VAL A 83 9.47 -10.10 2.87
C VAL A 83 9.81 -10.37 4.35
N GLN A 84 8.83 -10.83 5.13
CA GLN A 84 9.06 -11.23 6.52
C GLN A 84 9.79 -12.57 6.60
N PRO A 85 10.63 -12.79 7.63
CA PRO A 85 11.21 -14.11 7.89
C PRO A 85 10.08 -15.15 8.08
N THR A 86 10.36 -16.41 7.74
CA THR A 86 9.41 -17.52 7.92
C THR A 86 8.83 -17.51 9.34
N GLY A 87 7.50 -17.44 9.46
CA GLY A 87 6.83 -17.29 10.76
C GLY A 87 6.66 -15.84 11.22
N GLY A 88 6.73 -14.86 10.32
CA GLY A 88 6.52 -13.44 10.61
C GLY A 88 5.18 -13.14 11.28
N TYR A 89 5.15 -12.05 12.06
CA TYR A 89 4.02 -11.71 12.91
C TYR A 89 2.75 -11.41 12.11
N ILE A 90 2.84 -10.82 10.91
CA ILE A 90 1.67 -10.54 10.06
C ILE A 90 0.99 -11.86 9.69
N HIS A 91 1.75 -12.85 9.26
CA HIS A 91 1.23 -14.18 8.93
C HIS A 91 0.56 -14.85 10.13
N MET A 92 1.24 -14.87 11.28
CA MET A 92 0.70 -15.46 12.52
C MET A 92 -0.56 -14.74 13.01
N PHE A 93 -0.58 -13.40 12.94
CA PHE A 93 -1.71 -12.58 13.34
C PHE A 93 -2.93 -12.89 12.47
N ILE A 94 -2.79 -12.85 11.14
CA ILE A 94 -3.89 -13.11 10.21
C ILE A 94 -4.44 -14.52 10.40
N HIS A 95 -3.55 -15.51 10.53
CA HIS A 95 -3.96 -16.89 10.79
C HIS A 95 -4.77 -16.99 12.10
N THR A 96 -4.29 -16.38 13.19
CA THR A 96 -4.98 -16.36 14.48
C THR A 96 -6.33 -15.65 14.41
N GLU A 97 -6.41 -14.52 13.71
CA GLU A 97 -7.66 -13.79 13.51
C GLU A 97 -8.66 -14.63 12.71
N MET A 98 -8.21 -15.30 11.65
CA MET A 98 -9.05 -16.15 10.79
C MET A 98 -9.69 -17.32 11.55
N LEU A 99 -9.03 -17.85 12.59
CA LEU A 99 -9.60 -18.88 13.46
C LEU A 99 -10.86 -18.43 14.22
N GLN A 100 -11.03 -17.12 14.41
CA GLN A 100 -12.20 -16.54 15.09
C GLN A 100 -13.40 -16.36 14.15
N TYR A 101 -13.19 -16.41 12.83
CA TYR A 101 -14.24 -16.22 11.84
C TYR A 101 -14.92 -17.54 11.45
N HIS A 102 -16.21 -17.46 11.10
CA HIS A 102 -16.90 -18.57 10.44
C HIS A 102 -16.32 -18.84 9.05
N GLY A 103 -16.42 -20.09 8.56
CA GLY A 103 -15.88 -20.50 7.26
C GLY A 103 -16.31 -19.63 6.07
N ARG A 104 -17.54 -19.09 6.07
CA ARG A 104 -17.99 -18.14 5.03
C ARG A 104 -17.28 -16.80 5.08
N ALA A 105 -16.96 -16.31 6.28
CA ALA A 105 -16.22 -15.05 6.43
C ALA A 105 -14.74 -15.24 6.05
N VAL A 106 -14.16 -16.39 6.42
CA VAL A 106 -12.83 -16.81 5.96
C VAL A 106 -12.76 -16.87 4.43
N ALA A 107 -13.72 -17.54 3.78
CA ALA A 107 -13.77 -17.63 2.32
C ALA A 107 -13.80 -16.24 1.66
N ARG A 108 -14.62 -15.31 2.17
CA ARG A 108 -14.64 -13.92 1.66
C ARG A 108 -13.31 -13.19 1.83
N ILE A 109 -12.61 -13.41 2.94
CA ILE A 109 -11.29 -12.81 3.18
C ILE A 109 -10.28 -13.33 2.15
N MET A 110 -10.32 -14.64 1.86
CA MET A 110 -9.49 -15.25 0.83
C MET A 110 -9.83 -14.71 -0.56
N ASP A 111 -11.12 -14.66 -0.93
CA ASP A 111 -11.58 -14.11 -2.22
C ASP A 111 -11.11 -12.66 -2.40
N MET A 112 -11.18 -11.84 -1.33
CA MET A 112 -10.68 -10.46 -1.36
C MET A 112 -9.17 -10.41 -1.61
N TYR A 113 -8.40 -11.23 -0.91
CA TYR A 113 -6.95 -11.28 -1.07
C TYR A 113 -6.54 -11.75 -2.48
N GLU A 114 -7.13 -12.83 -2.97
CA GLU A 114 -6.89 -13.35 -4.33
C GLU A 114 -7.27 -12.32 -5.41
N GLY A 115 -8.41 -11.64 -5.24
CA GLY A 115 -8.83 -10.57 -6.14
C GLY A 115 -7.84 -9.40 -6.21
N HIS A 116 -7.23 -9.03 -5.08
CA HIS A 116 -6.17 -8.02 -5.06
C HIS A 116 -4.89 -8.50 -5.75
N GLN A 117 -4.48 -9.75 -5.53
CA GLN A 117 -3.32 -10.32 -6.22
C GLN A 117 -3.51 -10.32 -7.75
N GLU A 118 -4.68 -10.71 -8.23
CA GLU A 118 -5.01 -10.70 -9.66
C GLU A 118 -5.04 -9.27 -10.23
N THR A 119 -5.62 -8.31 -9.48
CA THR A 119 -5.63 -6.89 -9.88
C THR A 119 -4.22 -6.35 -10.02
N LEU A 120 -3.36 -6.59 -9.03
CA LEU A 120 -1.95 -6.16 -9.04
C LEU A 120 -1.15 -6.83 -10.17
N ARG A 121 -1.43 -8.11 -10.46
CA ARG A 121 -0.82 -8.81 -11.60
C ARG A 121 -1.18 -8.13 -12.93
N ARG A 122 -2.45 -7.79 -13.12
CA ARG A 122 -2.92 -7.06 -14.31
C ARG A 122 -2.28 -5.67 -14.41
N GLU A 123 -2.20 -4.92 -13.32
CA GLU A 123 -1.54 -3.61 -13.28
C GLU A 123 -0.04 -3.71 -13.66
N ALA A 124 0.64 -4.76 -13.20
CA ALA A 124 2.04 -5.01 -13.53
C ALA A 124 2.23 -5.37 -15.01
N ASP A 125 1.34 -6.20 -15.57
CA ASP A 125 1.34 -6.58 -16.98
C ASP A 125 0.98 -5.40 -17.89
N ASP A 126 0.02 -4.56 -17.52
CA ASP A 126 -0.34 -3.32 -18.20
C ASP A 126 0.81 -2.30 -18.15
N THR A 127 1.53 -2.21 -17.03
CA THR A 127 2.73 -1.37 -16.93
C THR A 127 3.84 -1.87 -17.86
N ARG A 128 4.01 -3.20 -17.98
CA ARG A 128 4.97 -3.80 -18.91
C ARG A 128 4.54 -3.58 -20.37
N LEU A 129 3.26 -3.75 -20.69
CA LEU A 129 2.70 -3.50 -22.01
C LEU A 129 2.79 -2.02 -22.40
N SER A 130 2.48 -1.11 -21.48
CA SER A 130 2.62 0.35 -21.66
C SER A 130 4.08 0.76 -21.86
N LYS A 131 5.03 0.22 -21.09
CA LYS A 131 6.48 0.43 -21.33
C LYS A 131 6.94 -0.11 -22.68
N ARG A 132 6.46 -1.29 -23.09
CA ARG A 132 6.75 -1.88 -24.41
C ARG A 132 6.14 -1.03 -25.54
N PHE A 133 4.93 -0.54 -25.35
CA PHE A 133 4.23 0.33 -26.28
C PHE A 133 4.94 1.69 -26.43
N LEU A 134 5.32 2.32 -25.31
CA LEU A 134 6.14 3.55 -25.31
C LEU A 134 7.53 3.33 -25.92
N ALA A 135 8.16 2.18 -25.68
CA ALA A 135 9.43 1.84 -26.32
C ALA A 135 9.27 1.60 -27.83
N ALA A 136 8.16 1.01 -28.27
CA ALA A 136 7.83 0.86 -29.69
C ALA A 136 7.57 2.22 -30.34
N LEU A 137 6.81 3.11 -29.68
CA LEU A 137 6.58 4.49 -30.14
C LEU A 137 7.89 5.28 -30.24
N LYS A 138 8.81 5.14 -29.28
CA LYS A 138 10.15 5.76 -29.36
C LYS A 138 10.96 5.25 -30.54
N ARG A 139 10.89 3.96 -30.89
CA ARG A 139 11.59 3.42 -32.08
C ARG A 139 11.00 3.96 -33.38
N VAL A 140 9.67 4.10 -33.46
CA VAL A 140 9.00 4.70 -34.62
C VAL A 140 9.37 6.17 -34.76
N ALA A 141 9.35 6.93 -33.64
CA ALA A 141 9.74 8.33 -33.63
C ALA A 141 11.22 8.55 -33.97
N CYS A 142 12.14 7.73 -33.44
CA CYS A 142 13.57 7.82 -33.76
C CYS A 142 13.90 7.28 -35.17
N GLY A 143 13.12 6.33 -35.70
CA GLY A 143 13.25 5.82 -37.06
C GLY A 143 12.82 6.82 -38.15
N LEU A 144 11.94 7.78 -37.81
CA LEU A 144 11.49 8.83 -38.72
C LEU A 144 12.52 9.96 -38.92
N PHE A 145 13.58 10.06 -38.11
CA PHE A 145 14.68 11.03 -38.29
C PHE A 145 15.94 10.43 -38.95
N GLY A 146 15.90 9.15 -39.35
CA GLY A 146 17.07 8.39 -39.82
C GLY A 146 17.20 8.15 -41.32
N ILE A 147 16.39 8.81 -42.17
CA ILE A 147 16.53 8.69 -43.63
C ILE A 147 16.82 10.07 -44.23
N SER A 148 18.06 10.53 -44.07
CA SER A 148 18.64 11.50 -45.01
C SER A 148 20.00 11.01 -45.48
N LYS A 149 19.94 10.34 -46.63
CA LYS A 149 20.92 10.27 -47.72
C LYS A 149 22.32 9.73 -47.40
N SER A 150 22.48 8.45 -47.75
CA SER A 150 23.65 7.99 -48.50
C SER A 150 23.66 8.62 -49.89
N SER A 151 24.78 9.23 -50.30
CA SER A 151 25.29 9.09 -51.68
C SER A 151 26.71 9.64 -51.83
N LYS A 152 27.60 8.70 -52.21
CA LYS A 152 28.92 8.82 -52.84
C LYS A 152 30.07 9.35 -52.00
#